data_AF-A0A1G7NSL9-F1
#
_entry.id   AF-A0A1G7NSL9-F1
#
_cell.length_a   1.000
_cell.length_b   1.000
_cell.length_c   1.000
_cell.angle_alpha   90.00
_cell.angle_beta   90.00
_cell.angle_gamma   90.00
#
_symmetry.space_group_name_H-M   'P 1'
#
loop_
_entity.id
_entity.type
_entity.pdbx_description
1 polymer ?
#
loop_
_entity_poly.entity_id
_entity_poly.type
_entity_poly.pdbx_seq_one_letter_code
_entity_poly.pdbx_strand_id
1 'polypeptide(L)'
;MADEKTVLIGRCGPTVLLPKQGSKIVPLRRTAPLRVDVAGGGPVGLAYACTLKSLLGDQVSIRVHDRRWMRRGDRVVWRGAAEGNNRREQVVTLQSNVWAALPEAVQQRLFVPGRFSEMWPLGPDSPASKGRPRNIKVRWIEDCLLDMAQDVYGIELVPAAYEKPARWDGLHVLAIADGARSATRDSLREHFGTPSRELFSVDGSPLDERVLGIRVTAKVPDEHTVPLTVAQNRFLFNSLGGGFINMRLTTEEASEIVALGESGPVSCIGKFGCSMRPDNGRFVCDRHRAVFKPSVDRLSFLWPRILDGLRFFGVGVADVVAINSFTLGMQQMSKFTAQLAPSTFGFLLGDAANSLHFWPGRGLNTGLKSALSLAVNLQKRWRGKPFRAADFAQHEGIMQQLQYREKSRAWTTMLMPDSEGVPRGIEDRIRTGLQGPYDRNALVQTLYQRVLEIKKRLGDRMGSLATDEWYYGRISALDTRTLKVMVESGAWITREIGGEEVEIPSAVSADVQAPARRLSLVS
;
A
#
# COMPACT_ATOMS: atom_id res chain seq x y z
N MET A 1 52.93 -41.31 43.39
CA MET A 1 52.78 -41.26 44.86
C MET A 1 52.51 -39.82 45.23
N ALA A 2 51.29 -39.56 45.74
CA ALA A 2 50.79 -38.44 46.57
C ALA A 2 51.33 -37.00 46.33
N ASP A 3 50.55 -35.92 46.32
CA ASP A 3 49.21 -35.74 46.92
C ASP A 3 48.51 -34.50 46.34
N GLU A 4 47.19 -34.59 46.27
CA GLU A 4 46.26 -33.47 46.05
C GLU A 4 46.24 -32.55 47.27
N LYS A 5 46.21 -31.22 47.06
CA LYS A 5 45.40 -30.32 47.89
C LYS A 5 44.73 -29.26 47.04
N THR A 6 43.48 -29.56 46.72
CA THR A 6 42.42 -28.63 46.36
C THR A 6 42.26 -27.57 47.46
N VAL A 7 42.33 -26.29 47.08
CA VAL A 7 41.65 -25.20 47.78
C VAL A 7 40.84 -24.43 46.74
N LEU A 8 39.52 -24.47 46.90
CA LEU A 8 38.56 -23.67 46.16
C LEU A 8 37.90 -22.68 47.12
N ILE A 9 37.44 -21.56 46.52
CA ILE A 9 36.62 -20.45 47.03
C ILE A 9 37.49 -19.24 47.47
N GLY A 10 37.42 -18.05 46.86
CA GLY A 10 36.53 -17.54 45.82
C GLY A 10 36.81 -16.05 45.49
N ARG A 11 36.06 -15.54 44.50
CA ARG A 11 35.99 -14.14 43.99
C ARG A 11 37.27 -13.57 43.35
N CYS A 12 37.54 -13.97 42.10
CA CYS A 12 38.27 -13.12 41.16
C CYS A 12 37.27 -12.26 40.38
N GLY A 13 37.24 -10.95 40.68
CA GLY A 13 36.65 -9.95 39.79
C GLY A 13 37.41 -9.89 38.45
N PRO A 14 36.93 -9.10 37.48
CA PRO A 14 37.56 -9.04 36.17
C PRO A 14 38.99 -8.50 36.31
N THR A 15 39.97 -9.28 35.87
CA THR A 15 41.35 -8.83 35.69
C THR A 15 41.34 -7.72 34.64
N VAL A 16 41.30 -6.46 35.08
CA VAL A 16 41.50 -5.31 34.21
C VAL A 16 42.98 -5.27 33.89
N LEU A 17 43.34 -5.72 32.68
CA LEU A 17 44.64 -5.44 32.09
C LEU A 17 44.77 -3.92 31.93
N LEU A 18 45.49 -3.28 32.84
CA LEU A 18 45.87 -1.87 32.70
C LEU A 18 46.79 -1.73 31.47
N PRO A 19 46.58 -0.72 30.61
CA PRO A 19 47.45 -0.50 29.46
C PRO A 19 48.87 -0.20 29.94
N LYS A 20 49.88 -0.77 29.28
CA LYS A 20 51.28 -0.38 29.47
C LYS A 20 51.39 1.14 29.31
N GLN A 21 52.02 1.81 30.28
CA GLN A 21 52.34 3.23 30.22
C GLN A 21 52.96 3.55 28.84
N GLY A 22 52.31 4.42 28.08
CA GLY A 22 52.72 4.79 26.71
C GLY A 22 51.76 4.35 25.59
N SER A 23 50.73 3.55 25.88
CA SER A 23 49.70 3.23 24.89
C SER A 23 48.70 4.40 24.76
N LYS A 24 48.75 5.11 23.62
CA LYS A 24 47.71 6.08 23.24
C LYS A 24 46.38 5.35 23.24
N ILE A 25 45.47 5.73 24.14
CA ILE A 25 44.04 5.44 23.99
C ILE A 25 43.61 6.16 22.72
N VAL A 26 43.60 5.45 21.60
CA VAL A 26 42.95 5.92 20.38
C VAL A 26 41.47 5.82 20.67
N PRO A 27 40.71 6.94 20.74
CA PRO A 27 39.27 6.85 20.86
C PRO A 27 38.81 5.99 19.68
N LEU A 28 38.05 4.94 19.95
CA LEU A 28 37.26 4.28 18.90
C LEU A 28 36.48 5.41 18.23
N ARG A 29 36.89 5.81 17.01
CA ARG A 29 36.17 6.80 16.22
C ARG A 29 34.75 6.28 16.13
N ARG A 30 33.83 6.88 16.90
CA ARG A 30 32.39 6.76 16.63
C ARG A 30 32.24 7.27 15.21
N THR A 31 32.12 6.34 14.27
CA THR A 31 31.78 6.66 12.89
C THR A 31 30.52 7.52 12.93
N ALA A 32 30.54 8.66 12.24
CA ALA A 32 29.38 9.53 12.16
C ALA A 32 28.14 8.71 11.76
N PRO A 33 26.96 8.98 12.33
CA PRO A 33 25.76 8.21 12.02
C PRO A 33 25.36 8.36 10.55
N LEU A 34 24.71 7.34 10.01
CA LEU A 34 24.05 7.39 8.71
C LEU A 34 22.95 8.46 8.77
N ARG A 35 23.16 9.57 8.08
CA ARG A 35 22.16 10.65 7.92
C ARG A 35 21.20 10.34 6.77
N VAL A 36 19.91 10.26 7.10
CA VAL A 36 18.82 9.89 6.19
C VAL A 36 17.70 10.93 6.28
N ASP A 37 17.27 11.42 5.12
CA ASP A 37 16.05 12.20 4.99
C ASP A 37 14.99 11.34 4.29
N VAL A 38 13.75 11.48 4.72
CA VAL A 38 12.58 10.82 4.13
C VAL A 38 11.59 11.89 3.70
N ALA A 39 11.34 11.98 2.39
CA ALA A 39 10.31 12.83 1.83
C ALA A 39 8.98 12.06 1.81
N GLY A 40 8.04 12.41 2.67
CA GLY A 40 6.73 11.77 2.79
C GLY A 40 6.59 10.93 4.06
N GLY A 41 5.65 11.32 4.92
CA GLY A 41 5.29 10.66 6.17
C GLY A 41 4.09 9.73 6.05
N GLY A 42 3.82 9.20 4.85
CA GLY A 42 2.83 8.14 4.66
C GLY A 42 3.26 6.80 5.29
N PRO A 43 2.44 5.75 5.16
CA PRO A 43 2.70 4.44 5.75
C PRO A 43 4.01 3.83 5.24
N VAL A 44 4.38 4.06 3.98
CA VAL A 44 5.66 3.56 3.42
C VAL A 44 6.85 4.31 4.02
N GLY A 45 6.84 5.65 4.02
CA GLY A 45 7.94 6.46 4.55
C GLY A 45 8.15 6.27 6.05
N LEU A 46 7.07 6.25 6.82
CA LEU A 46 7.14 5.97 8.26
C LEU A 46 7.56 4.52 8.55
N ALA A 47 7.07 3.53 7.80
CA ALA A 47 7.49 2.14 7.99
C ALA A 47 8.98 1.95 7.66
N TYR A 48 9.47 2.59 6.59
CA TYR A 48 10.90 2.63 6.27
C TYR A 48 11.71 3.23 7.42
N ALA A 49 11.32 4.41 7.90
CA ALA A 49 12.04 5.12 8.96
C ALA A 49 12.07 4.31 10.27
N CYS A 50 10.92 3.77 10.71
CA CYS A 50 10.82 2.93 11.91
C CYS A 50 11.64 1.65 11.75
N THR A 51 11.57 0.99 10.59
CA THR A 51 12.36 -0.23 10.34
C THR A 51 13.85 0.06 10.37
N LEU A 52 14.31 1.08 9.65
CA LEU A 52 15.73 1.41 9.60
C LEU A 52 16.26 1.80 10.98
N LYS A 53 15.50 2.58 11.76
CA LYS A 53 15.87 2.94 13.13
C LYS A 53 15.90 1.72 14.04
N SER A 54 14.95 0.79 13.89
CA SER A 54 14.94 -0.49 14.61
C SER A 54 16.16 -1.36 14.26
N LEU A 55 16.67 -1.30 13.03
CA LEU A 55 17.80 -2.13 12.58
C LEU A 55 19.17 -1.54 12.93
N LEU A 56 19.32 -0.21 12.93
CA LEU A 56 20.61 0.46 13.10
C LEU A 56 20.76 1.21 14.43
N GLY A 57 19.68 1.44 15.18
CA GLY A 57 19.72 2.14 16.46
C GLY A 57 20.39 3.52 16.34
N ASP A 58 21.42 3.76 17.13
CA ASP A 58 22.16 5.05 17.14
C ASP A 58 23.11 5.22 15.95
N GLN A 59 23.31 4.18 15.13
CA GLN A 59 24.12 4.29 13.92
C GLN A 59 23.42 5.05 12.79
N VAL A 60 22.16 5.46 12.98
CA VAL A 60 21.36 6.22 12.01
C VAL A 60 20.65 7.41 12.65
N SER A 61 20.67 8.54 11.95
CA SER A 61 19.91 9.75 12.23
C SER A 61 18.92 9.96 11.09
N ILE A 62 17.63 9.98 11.41
CA ILE A 62 16.55 10.01 10.41
C ILE A 62 15.70 11.26 10.63
N ARG A 63 15.42 11.97 9.53
CA ARG A 63 14.43 13.05 9.46
C ARG A 63 13.31 12.68 8.50
N VAL A 64 12.05 12.85 8.92
CA VAL A 64 10.89 12.59 8.06
C VAL A 64 10.13 13.88 7.84
N HIS A 65 9.90 14.22 6.58
CA HIS A 65 9.22 15.44 6.15
C HIS A 65 7.81 15.12 5.65
N ASP A 66 6.77 15.73 6.22
CA ASP A 66 5.43 15.70 5.64
C ASP A 66 4.65 17.01 5.88
N ARG A 67 4.17 17.59 4.78
CA ARG A 67 3.35 18.82 4.79
C ARG A 67 1.99 18.65 5.45
N ARG A 68 1.51 17.41 5.61
CA ARG A 68 0.21 17.09 6.23
C ARG A 68 0.29 17.07 7.75
N TRP A 69 1.44 17.34 8.34
CA TRP A 69 1.61 17.43 9.78
C TRP A 69 1.63 18.87 10.28
N MET A 70 1.49 19.02 11.59
CA MET A 70 1.68 20.25 12.33
C MET A 70 2.27 19.93 13.70
N ARG A 71 2.90 20.92 14.34
CA ARG A 71 3.26 20.83 15.76
C ARG A 71 2.05 21.19 16.61
N ARG A 72 1.78 20.40 17.65
CA ARG A 72 0.87 20.75 18.75
C ARG A 72 1.59 20.43 20.06
N GLY A 73 2.01 21.48 20.77
CA GLY A 73 2.89 21.33 21.93
C GLY A 73 4.23 20.72 21.52
N ASP A 74 4.63 19.68 22.23
CA ASP A 74 5.84 18.89 22.02
C ASP A 74 5.68 17.78 20.95
N ARG A 75 4.46 17.54 20.45
CA ARG A 75 4.18 16.48 19.49
C ARG A 75 3.97 16.98 18.08
N VAL A 76 4.34 16.13 17.12
CA VAL A 76 3.94 16.23 15.72
C VAL A 76 2.68 15.39 15.51
N VAL A 77 1.64 16.02 14.97
CA VAL A 77 0.33 15.40 14.74
C VAL A 77 -0.13 15.64 13.31
N TRP A 78 -1.03 14.79 12.83
CA TRP A 78 -1.71 15.00 11.57
C TRP A 78 -2.60 16.25 11.61
N ARG A 79 -2.54 17.07 10.56
CA ARG A 79 -3.55 18.10 10.28
C ARG A 79 -4.91 17.42 10.07
N GLY A 80 -5.97 18.01 10.60
CA GLY A 80 -7.34 17.59 10.39
C GLY A 80 -8.04 18.39 9.30
N ALA A 81 -9.36 18.18 9.20
CA ALA A 81 -10.21 18.86 8.22
C ALA A 81 -10.25 20.38 8.44
N ALA A 82 -10.26 20.83 9.70
CA ALA A 82 -10.22 22.24 10.06
C ALA A 82 -8.91 22.92 9.58
N GLU A 83 -7.82 22.16 9.53
CA GLU A 83 -6.52 22.62 9.03
C GLU A 83 -6.32 22.31 7.52
N GLY A 84 -7.41 22.05 6.79
CA GLY A 84 -7.41 21.86 5.33
C GLY A 84 -6.88 20.50 4.85
N ASN A 85 -6.72 19.52 5.74
CA ASN A 85 -6.23 18.19 5.40
C ASN A 85 -7.30 17.12 5.60
N ASN A 86 -7.76 16.54 4.48
CA ASN A 86 -8.64 15.38 4.49
C ASN A 86 -7.81 14.11 4.26
N ARG A 87 -7.63 13.32 5.32
CA ARG A 87 -6.88 12.06 5.24
C ARG A 87 -7.69 10.97 4.57
N ARG A 88 -6.98 10.07 3.90
CA ARG A 88 -7.57 8.86 3.32
C ARG A 88 -8.10 7.95 4.43
N GLU A 89 -9.30 7.45 4.23
CA GLU A 89 -9.95 6.51 5.15
C GLU A 89 -9.88 5.05 4.64
N GLN A 90 -9.14 4.80 3.56
CA GLN A 90 -9.07 3.51 2.87
C GLN A 90 -8.67 2.35 3.78
N VAL A 91 -9.22 1.18 3.46
CA VAL A 91 -8.83 -0.12 4.02
C VAL A 91 -7.92 -0.83 3.03
N VAL A 92 -6.83 -1.39 3.53
CA VAL A 92 -5.85 -2.17 2.76
C VAL A 92 -5.65 -3.53 3.38
N THR A 93 -5.30 -4.52 2.56
CA THR A 93 -4.93 -5.85 3.01
C THR A 93 -3.41 -5.97 3.03
N LEU A 94 -2.83 -6.28 4.18
CA LEU A 94 -1.42 -6.64 4.32
C LEU A 94 -1.25 -8.16 4.25
N GLN A 95 -0.40 -8.64 3.35
CA GLN A 95 -0.07 -10.05 3.21
C GLN A 95 0.86 -10.50 4.35
N SER A 96 0.77 -11.75 4.82
CA SER A 96 1.55 -12.20 5.97
C SER A 96 3.03 -12.32 5.72
N ASN A 97 3.46 -12.56 4.47
CA ASN A 97 4.87 -12.41 4.11
C ASN A 97 5.40 -10.98 4.29
N VAL A 98 4.54 -9.96 4.20
CA VAL A 98 4.93 -8.55 4.33
C VAL A 98 4.84 -8.09 5.77
N TRP A 99 3.69 -8.31 6.44
CA TRP A 99 3.53 -7.81 7.80
C TRP A 99 4.43 -8.55 8.80
N ALA A 100 4.76 -9.82 8.58
CA ALA A 100 5.68 -10.56 9.44
C ALA A 100 7.14 -10.11 9.30
N ALA A 101 7.47 -9.37 8.24
CA ALA A 101 8.80 -8.82 8.00
C ALA A 101 9.01 -7.43 8.64
N LEU A 102 7.95 -6.80 9.17
CA LEU A 102 8.05 -5.55 9.92
C LEU A 102 8.71 -5.80 11.29
N PRO A 103 9.31 -4.78 11.94
CA PRO A 103 9.80 -4.91 13.30
C PRO A 103 8.70 -5.40 14.25
N GLU A 104 9.05 -6.25 15.22
CA GLU A 104 8.07 -6.87 16.12
C GLU A 104 7.22 -5.83 16.87
N ALA A 105 7.84 -4.77 17.39
CA ALA A 105 7.14 -3.66 18.04
C ALA A 105 6.11 -2.99 17.11
N VAL A 106 6.40 -2.90 15.80
CA VAL A 106 5.48 -2.37 14.80
C VAL A 106 4.31 -3.33 14.61
N GLN A 107 4.58 -4.64 14.50
CA GLN A 107 3.53 -5.65 14.38
C GLN A 107 2.57 -5.61 15.58
N GLN A 108 3.10 -5.59 16.80
CA GLN A 108 2.32 -5.55 18.03
C GLN A 108 1.44 -4.29 18.12
N ARG A 109 1.95 -3.13 17.69
CA ARG A 109 1.19 -1.86 17.69
C ARG A 109 0.10 -1.81 16.62
N LEU A 110 0.37 -2.38 15.44
CA LEU A 110 -0.57 -2.35 14.32
C LEU A 110 -1.72 -3.34 14.51
N PHE A 111 -1.42 -4.57 14.93
CA PHE A 111 -2.36 -5.68 14.92
C PHE A 111 -2.95 -5.98 16.31
N VAL A 112 -3.60 -4.97 16.89
CA VAL A 112 -4.39 -5.14 18.12
C VAL A 112 -5.82 -5.57 17.78
N PRO A 113 -6.51 -6.33 18.66
CA PRO A 113 -7.89 -6.75 18.45
C PRO A 113 -8.81 -5.59 18.09
N GLY A 114 -9.70 -5.80 17.10
CA GLY A 114 -10.66 -4.79 16.64
C GLY A 114 -10.09 -3.71 15.71
N ARG A 115 -8.78 -3.69 15.45
CA ARG A 115 -8.15 -2.76 14.48
C ARG A 115 -7.84 -3.39 13.13
N PHE A 116 -7.93 -4.71 13.03
CA PHE A 116 -7.79 -5.46 11.78
C PHE A 116 -8.79 -6.62 11.71
N SER A 117 -8.96 -7.17 10.51
CA SER A 117 -9.71 -8.41 10.26
C SER A 117 -8.99 -9.29 9.24
N GLU A 118 -9.34 -10.57 9.19
CA GLU A 118 -8.72 -11.55 8.29
C GLU A 118 -9.76 -12.02 7.26
N MET A 119 -10.05 -11.19 6.25
CA MET A 119 -11.11 -11.51 5.27
C MET A 119 -10.63 -12.42 4.13
N TRP A 120 -9.36 -12.32 3.75
CA TRP A 120 -8.82 -12.98 2.55
C TRP A 120 -8.27 -14.38 2.87
N PRO A 121 -8.23 -15.29 1.88
CA PRO A 121 -7.76 -16.64 2.09
C PRO A 121 -6.24 -16.70 2.29
N LEU A 122 -5.77 -17.77 2.94
CA LEU A 122 -4.37 -18.20 2.90
C LEU A 122 -3.92 -18.40 1.45
N GLY A 123 -2.63 -18.20 1.16
CA GLY A 123 -2.07 -18.40 -0.17
C GLY A 123 -0.55 -18.25 -0.17
N PRO A 124 0.10 -18.25 -1.34
CA PRO A 124 1.56 -18.09 -1.43
C PRO A 124 2.08 -16.82 -0.74
N ASP A 125 1.33 -15.72 -0.87
CA ASP A 125 1.60 -14.43 -0.22
C ASP A 125 1.36 -14.44 1.30
N SER A 126 0.48 -15.33 1.76
CA SER A 126 0.08 -15.45 3.15
C SER A 126 0.01 -16.91 3.57
N PRO A 127 1.15 -17.58 3.76
CA PRO A 127 1.20 -19.00 4.06
C PRO A 127 0.68 -19.28 5.47
N ALA A 128 0.17 -20.51 5.69
CA ALA A 128 -0.37 -20.94 6.98
C ALA A 128 0.63 -20.76 8.13
N SER A 129 1.93 -20.94 7.87
CA SER A 129 3.01 -20.77 8.86
C SER A 129 3.17 -19.35 9.39
N LYS A 130 2.69 -18.33 8.66
CA LYS A 130 2.70 -16.93 9.08
C LYS A 130 1.31 -16.42 9.47
N GLY A 131 0.25 -17.08 9.03
CA GLY A 131 -1.12 -16.67 9.27
C GLY A 131 -1.74 -15.90 8.09
N ARG A 132 -2.97 -15.44 8.29
CA ARG A 132 -3.81 -14.89 7.23
C ARG A 132 -3.46 -13.44 6.85
N PRO A 133 -3.85 -12.98 5.65
CA PRO A 133 -3.77 -11.57 5.29
C PRO A 133 -4.66 -10.73 6.22
N ARG A 134 -4.19 -9.52 6.58
CA ARG A 134 -4.86 -8.64 7.55
C ARG A 134 -5.33 -7.35 6.89
N ASN A 135 -6.64 -7.11 6.94
CA ASN A 135 -7.27 -5.87 6.54
C ASN A 135 -7.15 -4.83 7.64
N ILE A 136 -6.69 -3.63 7.30
CA ILE A 136 -6.37 -2.59 8.28
C ILE A 136 -6.60 -1.20 7.65
N LYS A 137 -7.04 -0.23 8.45
CA LYS A 137 -7.23 1.15 7.97
C LYS A 137 -5.87 1.81 7.77
N VAL A 138 -5.66 2.44 6.62
CA VAL A 138 -4.39 3.17 6.35
C VAL A 138 -4.17 4.28 7.36
N ARG A 139 -5.24 4.97 7.76
CA ARG A 139 -5.19 6.00 8.81
C ARG A 139 -4.63 5.45 10.13
N TRP A 140 -5.06 4.26 10.54
CA TRP A 140 -4.57 3.60 11.75
C TRP A 140 -3.08 3.24 11.64
N ILE A 141 -2.64 2.72 10.48
CA ILE A 141 -1.21 2.47 10.22
C ILE A 141 -0.40 3.76 10.35
N GLU A 142 -0.85 4.83 9.69
CA GLU A 142 -0.20 6.15 9.73
C GLU A 142 -0.14 6.72 11.15
N ASP A 143 -1.19 6.58 11.95
CA ASP A 143 -1.23 7.06 13.34
C ASP A 143 -0.27 6.27 14.23
N CYS A 144 -0.33 4.93 14.17
CA CYS A 144 0.55 4.07 14.95
C CYS A 144 2.03 4.30 14.62
N LEU A 145 2.38 4.39 13.34
CA LEU A 145 3.77 4.59 12.95
C LEU A 145 4.28 6.00 13.28
N LEU A 146 3.42 7.02 13.22
CA LEU A 146 3.79 8.38 13.63
C LEU A 146 4.06 8.47 15.13
N ASP A 147 3.22 7.82 15.94
CA ASP A 147 3.44 7.72 17.39
C ASP A 147 4.74 6.95 17.67
N MET A 148 4.93 5.79 17.05
CA MET A 148 6.15 4.99 17.25
C MET A 148 7.42 5.74 16.85
N ALA A 149 7.38 6.50 15.75
CA ALA A 149 8.52 7.31 15.32
C ALA A 149 8.97 8.30 16.41
N GLN A 150 8.02 8.88 17.15
CA GLN A 150 8.29 9.82 18.25
C GLN A 150 8.64 9.09 19.54
N ASP A 151 7.75 8.21 19.99
CA ASP A 151 7.72 7.66 21.34
C ASP A 151 8.70 6.50 21.55
N VAL A 152 9.01 5.75 20.49
CA VAL A 152 9.87 4.56 20.56
C VAL A 152 11.22 4.82 19.92
N TYR A 153 11.24 5.50 18.78
CA TYR A 153 12.41 5.56 17.92
C TYR A 153 13.15 6.90 17.93
N GLY A 154 12.58 7.95 18.54
CA GLY A 154 13.21 9.28 18.62
C GLY A 154 13.58 9.85 17.25
N ILE A 155 12.76 9.59 16.22
CA ILE A 155 12.97 10.06 14.86
C ILE A 155 12.58 11.54 14.78
N GLU A 156 13.40 12.35 14.12
CA GLU A 156 13.08 13.76 13.92
C GLU A 156 11.96 13.91 12.88
N LEU A 157 10.87 14.56 13.28
CA LEU A 157 9.71 14.79 12.43
C LEU A 157 9.59 16.26 12.06
N VAL A 158 9.58 16.53 10.76
CA VAL A 158 9.56 17.87 10.18
C VAL A 158 8.19 18.08 9.52
N PRO A 159 7.30 18.92 10.10
CA PRO A 159 5.94 19.14 9.59
C PRO A 159 5.91 20.13 8.42
N ALA A 160 6.71 19.84 7.39
CA ALA A 160 6.84 20.62 6.17
C ALA A 160 7.04 19.69 4.97
N ALA A 161 6.84 20.20 3.76
CA ALA A 161 7.26 19.48 2.56
C ALA A 161 8.78 19.29 2.58
N TYR A 162 9.27 18.25 1.91
CA TYR A 162 10.71 18.14 1.68
C TYR A 162 11.14 19.20 0.66
N GLU A 163 12.22 19.89 0.94
CA GLU A 163 12.81 20.89 0.05
C GLU A 163 14.20 20.40 -0.38
N LYS A 164 14.43 20.34 -1.70
CA LYS A 164 15.73 19.98 -2.28
C LYS A 164 16.77 20.97 -1.75
N PRO A 165 17.83 20.54 -1.05
CA PRO A 165 18.83 21.47 -0.54
C PRO A 165 19.67 22.01 -1.72
N ALA A 166 20.22 23.22 -1.55
CA ALA A 166 21.12 23.81 -2.54
C ALA A 166 22.42 23.00 -2.70
N ARG A 167 22.86 22.32 -1.64
CA ARG A 167 23.99 21.38 -1.62
C ARG A 167 23.64 20.17 -0.76
N TRP A 168 24.09 18.98 -1.17
CA TRP A 168 23.81 17.72 -0.49
C TRP A 168 24.79 17.42 0.67
N ASP A 169 25.35 18.45 1.29
CA ASP A 169 26.46 18.32 2.22
C ASP A 169 26.04 17.53 3.46
N GLY A 170 26.64 16.34 3.60
CA GLY A 170 26.46 15.48 4.76
C GLY A 170 25.25 14.54 4.73
N LEU A 171 24.29 14.72 3.82
CA LEU A 171 23.22 13.75 3.65
C LEU A 171 23.75 12.50 2.94
N HIS A 172 23.43 11.30 3.43
CA HIS A 172 23.84 10.06 2.75
C HIS A 172 22.71 9.46 1.92
N VAL A 173 21.48 9.55 2.43
CA VAL A 173 20.31 8.91 1.82
C VAL A 173 19.12 9.86 1.81
N LEU A 174 18.47 9.98 0.66
CA LEU A 174 17.12 10.55 0.51
C LEU A 174 16.16 9.43 0.08
N ALA A 175 15.21 9.07 0.94
CA ALA A 175 14.12 8.16 0.60
C ALA A 175 12.86 8.95 0.21
N ILE A 176 12.35 8.76 -1.01
CA ILE A 176 11.23 9.52 -1.58
C ILE A 176 9.99 8.63 -1.56
N ALA A 177 9.05 8.96 -0.69
CA ALA A 177 7.83 8.20 -0.40
C ALA A 177 6.58 9.11 -0.26
N ASP A 178 6.58 10.28 -0.91
CA ASP A 178 5.55 11.34 -0.87
C ASP A 178 4.40 11.13 -1.89
N GLY A 179 4.30 9.94 -2.46
CA GLY A 179 3.12 9.45 -3.20
C GLY A 179 3.20 9.56 -4.73
N ALA A 180 2.13 9.15 -5.42
CA ALA A 180 2.11 9.09 -6.90
C ALA A 180 2.37 10.43 -7.61
N ARG A 181 1.96 11.55 -6.99
CA ARG A 181 2.21 12.93 -7.45
C ARG A 181 3.37 13.55 -6.66
N SER A 182 4.49 12.82 -6.60
CA SER A 182 5.69 13.18 -5.84
C SER A 182 6.34 14.45 -6.42
N ALA A 183 6.18 15.57 -5.74
CA ALA A 183 6.89 16.81 -6.09
C ALA A 183 8.40 16.64 -5.91
N THR A 184 8.83 15.84 -4.94
CA THR A 184 10.24 15.56 -4.68
C THR A 184 10.87 14.83 -5.86
N ARG A 185 10.26 13.74 -6.34
CA ARG A 185 10.70 13.01 -7.54
C ARG A 185 10.75 13.94 -8.75
N ASP A 186 9.69 14.72 -8.96
CA ASP A 186 9.60 15.61 -10.13
C ASP A 186 10.71 16.68 -10.12
N SER A 187 11.10 17.18 -8.94
CA SER A 187 12.25 18.09 -8.77
C SER A 187 13.62 17.44 -9.00
N LEU A 188 13.68 16.11 -9.01
CA LEU A 188 14.88 15.28 -9.23
C LEU A 188 14.78 14.46 -10.53
N ARG A 189 13.93 14.89 -11.47
CA ARG A 189 13.75 14.22 -12.78
C ARG A 189 15.05 14.05 -13.56
N GLU A 190 16.04 14.93 -13.36
CA GLU A 190 17.36 14.83 -13.97
C GLU A 190 18.13 13.58 -13.53
N HIS A 191 17.84 13.06 -12.33
CA HIS A 191 18.49 11.89 -11.76
C HIS A 191 17.70 10.60 -12.03
N PHE A 192 16.38 10.63 -11.86
CA PHE A 192 15.51 9.45 -11.97
C PHE A 192 14.92 9.24 -13.37
N GLY A 193 14.94 10.26 -14.23
CA GLY A 193 14.25 10.27 -15.51
C GLY A 193 12.75 10.57 -15.39
N THR A 194 12.07 10.58 -16.54
CA THR A 194 10.63 10.78 -16.64
C THR A 194 9.92 9.42 -16.66
N PRO A 195 8.87 9.21 -15.85
CA PRO A 195 8.06 8.00 -15.94
C PRO A 195 7.44 7.84 -17.34
N SER A 196 7.55 6.66 -17.96
CA SER A 196 6.93 6.37 -19.27
C SER A 196 5.53 5.80 -19.11
N ARG A 197 4.61 6.14 -20.02
CA ARG A 197 3.26 5.54 -20.09
C ARG A 197 3.08 4.59 -21.28
N GLU A 198 4.08 4.48 -22.14
CA GLU A 198 4.00 3.79 -23.44
C GLU A 198 3.62 2.32 -23.28
N LEU A 199 4.25 1.62 -22.32
CA LEU A 199 3.94 0.21 -22.03
C LEU A 199 2.48 0.00 -21.59
N PHE A 200 1.86 1.02 -21.01
CA PHE A 200 0.52 0.99 -20.43
C PHE A 200 -0.49 1.75 -21.30
N SER A 201 -0.34 1.60 -22.62
CA SER A 201 -1.17 2.25 -23.62
C SER A 201 -1.88 1.23 -24.51
N VAL A 202 -3.09 1.57 -24.96
CA VAL A 202 -3.86 0.85 -25.98
C VAL A 202 -4.06 1.82 -27.13
N ASP A 203 -3.79 1.38 -28.36
CA ASP A 203 -3.91 2.22 -29.58
C ASP A 203 -3.17 3.56 -29.46
N GLY A 204 -1.98 3.55 -28.84
CA GLY A 204 -1.14 4.74 -28.65
C GLY A 204 -1.61 5.71 -27.56
N SER A 205 -2.70 5.41 -26.85
CA SER A 205 -3.21 6.24 -25.75
C SER A 205 -3.06 5.52 -24.40
N PRO A 206 -2.56 6.21 -23.35
CA PRO A 206 -2.48 5.61 -22.03
C PRO A 206 -3.87 5.21 -21.51
N LEU A 207 -3.98 3.99 -21.00
CA LEU A 207 -5.23 3.54 -20.39
C LEU A 207 -5.33 4.08 -18.96
N ASP A 208 -6.35 4.90 -18.73
CA ASP A 208 -6.70 5.46 -17.43
C ASP A 208 -8.08 4.96 -17.03
N GLU A 209 -8.19 4.31 -15.86
CA GLU A 209 -9.47 3.86 -15.33
C GLU A 209 -10.03 4.89 -14.35
N ARG A 210 -11.30 5.27 -14.55
CA ARG A 210 -12.03 6.08 -13.55
C ARG A 210 -12.77 5.15 -12.59
N VAL A 211 -12.57 5.41 -11.29
CA VAL A 211 -13.17 4.61 -10.22
C VAL A 211 -14.00 5.51 -9.30
N LEU A 212 -15.14 4.99 -8.87
CA LEU A 212 -15.93 5.56 -7.77
C LEU A 212 -15.61 4.79 -6.48
N GLY A 213 -15.16 5.47 -5.44
CA GLY A 213 -15.00 4.89 -4.11
C GLY A 213 -16.20 5.23 -3.22
N ILE A 214 -16.90 4.21 -2.75
CA ILE A 214 -18.10 4.33 -1.93
C ILE A 214 -17.78 3.79 -0.53
N ARG A 215 -17.75 4.68 0.46
CA ARG A 215 -17.51 4.32 1.85
C ARG A 215 -18.81 3.93 2.55
N VAL A 216 -18.80 2.80 3.23
CA VAL A 216 -19.99 2.20 3.86
C VAL A 216 -19.74 1.79 5.31
N THR A 217 -20.79 1.72 6.13
CA THR A 217 -20.75 1.24 7.53
C THR A 217 -21.36 -0.14 7.73
N ALA A 218 -22.00 -0.71 6.70
CA ALA A 218 -22.69 -1.98 6.81
C ALA A 218 -21.77 -3.10 7.30
N LYS A 219 -22.29 -3.90 8.23
CA LYS A 219 -21.60 -5.03 8.86
C LYS A 219 -22.00 -6.32 8.16
N VAL A 220 -21.53 -6.50 6.93
CA VAL A 220 -21.52 -7.84 6.32
C VAL A 220 -20.25 -8.54 6.80
N PRO A 221 -20.31 -9.81 7.25
CA PRO A 221 -19.11 -10.55 7.60
C PRO A 221 -18.08 -10.47 6.48
N ASP A 222 -16.87 -10.02 6.79
CA ASP A 222 -15.91 -9.59 5.77
C ASP A 222 -15.62 -10.71 4.75
N GLU A 223 -15.57 -11.97 5.19
CA GLU A 223 -15.30 -13.13 4.35
C GLU A 223 -16.38 -13.41 3.29
N HIS A 224 -17.65 -13.10 3.60
CA HIS A 224 -18.77 -13.34 2.69
C HIS A 224 -18.70 -12.48 1.42
N THR A 225 -17.96 -11.38 1.48
CA THR A 225 -17.83 -10.44 0.34
C THR A 225 -16.76 -10.90 -0.65
N VAL A 226 -15.88 -11.84 -0.27
CA VAL A 226 -14.77 -12.31 -1.12
C VAL A 226 -15.27 -13.05 -2.36
N PRO A 227 -16.18 -14.05 -2.29
CA PRO A 227 -16.67 -14.72 -3.50
C PRO A 227 -17.38 -13.76 -4.46
N LEU A 228 -18.19 -12.83 -3.92
CA LEU A 228 -18.87 -11.79 -4.68
C LEU A 228 -17.88 -10.83 -5.36
N THR A 229 -16.83 -10.43 -4.65
CA THR A 229 -15.78 -9.56 -5.19
C THR A 229 -15.03 -10.26 -6.32
N VAL A 230 -14.59 -11.51 -6.13
CA VAL A 230 -13.72 -12.21 -7.09
C VAL A 230 -14.50 -12.70 -8.32
N ALA A 231 -15.82 -12.91 -8.23
CA ALA A 231 -16.64 -13.40 -9.34
C ALA A 231 -16.91 -12.39 -10.47
N GLN A 232 -16.61 -11.11 -10.28
CA GLN A 232 -16.85 -10.07 -11.28
C GLN A 232 -15.77 -8.98 -11.20
N ASN A 233 -15.52 -8.23 -12.27
CA ASN A 233 -14.43 -7.23 -12.33
C ASN A 233 -14.94 -5.78 -12.40
N ARG A 234 -16.18 -5.56 -11.94
CA ARG A 234 -16.85 -4.26 -11.89
C ARG A 234 -16.75 -3.59 -10.52
N PHE A 235 -16.95 -4.35 -9.45
CA PHE A 235 -16.92 -3.90 -8.07
C PHE A 235 -15.84 -4.63 -7.26
N LEU A 236 -15.29 -3.94 -6.26
CA LEU A 236 -14.42 -4.55 -5.26
C LEU A 236 -14.76 -4.02 -3.89
N PHE A 237 -15.02 -4.93 -2.94
CA PHE A 237 -15.29 -4.54 -1.57
C PHE A 237 -14.13 -4.89 -0.65
N ASN A 238 -13.46 -3.88 -0.10
CA ASN A 238 -12.52 -4.03 1.01
C ASN A 238 -13.26 -3.74 2.33
N SER A 239 -13.63 -4.81 3.05
CA SER A 239 -14.37 -4.73 4.32
C SER A 239 -13.46 -4.75 5.55
N LEU A 240 -13.88 -4.04 6.59
CA LEU A 240 -13.36 -3.96 7.96
C LEU A 240 -14.39 -3.24 8.86
N GLY A 241 -15.45 -3.94 9.27
CA GLY A 241 -16.52 -3.37 10.10
C GLY A 241 -17.23 -2.17 9.46
N GLY A 242 -17.56 -2.30 8.17
CA GLY A 242 -17.74 -1.22 7.20
C GLY A 242 -16.64 -1.31 6.12
N GLY A 243 -16.52 -0.36 5.20
CA GLY A 243 -15.41 -0.41 4.23
C GLY A 243 -15.59 0.42 2.97
N PHE A 244 -14.93 0.00 1.90
CA PHE A 244 -14.94 0.69 0.61
C PHE A 244 -15.36 -0.25 -0.52
N ILE A 245 -16.48 0.07 -1.15
CA ILE A 245 -16.90 -0.52 -2.41
C ILE A 245 -16.35 0.38 -3.52
N ASN A 246 -15.43 -0.14 -4.31
CA ASN A 246 -14.88 0.55 -5.46
C ASN A 246 -15.58 0.04 -6.72
N MET A 247 -16.03 0.96 -7.56
CA MET A 247 -16.75 0.67 -8.80
C MET A 247 -15.95 1.23 -9.96
N ARG A 248 -15.47 0.35 -10.85
CA ARG A 248 -14.85 0.76 -12.12
C ARG A 248 -15.91 1.34 -13.03
N LEU A 249 -15.63 2.40 -13.78
CA LEU A 249 -16.62 3.11 -14.60
C LEU A 249 -16.22 3.11 -16.07
N THR A 250 -17.21 3.19 -16.96
CA THR A 250 -16.95 3.62 -18.33
C THR A 250 -16.78 5.14 -18.41
N THR A 251 -16.28 5.64 -19.54
CA THR A 251 -16.19 7.08 -19.80
C THR A 251 -17.55 7.77 -19.73
N GLU A 252 -18.60 7.12 -20.24
CA GLU A 252 -19.97 7.65 -20.21
C GLU A 252 -20.49 7.73 -18.78
N GLU A 253 -20.29 6.70 -17.96
CA GLU A 253 -20.64 6.72 -16.54
C GLU A 253 -19.84 7.75 -15.76
N ALA A 254 -18.54 7.86 -16.04
CA ALA A 254 -17.68 8.83 -15.41
C ALA A 254 -18.06 10.28 -15.77
N SER A 255 -18.74 10.49 -16.91
CA SER A 255 -19.30 11.78 -17.29
C SER A 255 -20.50 12.21 -16.43
N GLU A 256 -21.22 11.26 -15.79
CA GLU A 256 -22.29 11.56 -14.84
C GLU A 256 -21.77 11.99 -13.46
N ILE A 257 -20.46 11.84 -13.20
CA ILE A 257 -19.83 12.29 -11.96
C ILE A 257 -19.73 13.83 -11.97
N VAL A 258 -20.88 14.47 -11.78
CA VAL A 258 -21.06 15.91 -11.73
C VAL A 258 -21.55 16.30 -10.35
N ALA A 259 -21.00 17.40 -9.83
CA ALA A 259 -21.52 18.04 -8.65
C ALA A 259 -22.24 19.33 -9.04
N LEU A 260 -23.41 19.58 -8.48
CA LEU A 260 -24.22 20.77 -8.73
C LEU A 260 -24.03 21.75 -7.56
N GLY A 261 -23.32 22.85 -7.81
CA GLY A 261 -23.30 24.00 -6.91
C GLY A 261 -24.51 24.91 -7.14
N GLU A 262 -24.55 26.04 -6.43
CA GLU A 262 -25.64 27.01 -6.51
C GLU A 262 -25.82 27.60 -7.92
N SER A 263 -24.70 27.87 -8.61
CA SER A 263 -24.70 28.48 -9.94
C SER A 263 -24.46 27.49 -11.09
N GLY A 264 -24.56 26.18 -10.83
CA GLY A 264 -24.39 25.14 -11.85
C GLY A 264 -23.30 24.11 -11.54
N PRO A 265 -22.84 23.34 -12.56
CA PRO A 265 -21.87 22.26 -12.37
C PRO A 265 -20.51 22.74 -11.82
N VAL A 266 -19.97 22.02 -10.84
CA VAL A 266 -18.63 22.23 -10.28
C VAL A 266 -17.80 20.95 -10.35
N SER A 267 -16.51 21.09 -10.63
CA SER A 267 -15.58 19.96 -10.80
C SER A 267 -15.04 19.40 -9.47
N CYS A 268 -15.87 19.29 -8.42
CA CYS A 268 -15.36 19.01 -7.07
C CYS A 268 -14.85 17.58 -6.85
N ILE A 269 -15.69 16.58 -7.08
CA ILE A 269 -15.47 15.17 -6.68
C ILE A 269 -14.30 14.51 -7.44
N GLY A 270 -14.08 14.86 -8.71
CA GLY A 270 -12.99 14.30 -9.53
C GLY A 270 -11.69 15.09 -9.52
N LYS A 271 -11.73 16.42 -9.35
CA LYS A 271 -10.53 17.28 -9.47
C LYS A 271 -9.86 17.56 -8.13
N PHE A 272 -10.66 17.84 -7.10
CA PHE A 272 -10.16 18.26 -5.80
C PHE A 272 -10.17 17.14 -4.75
N GLY A 273 -10.49 15.90 -5.16
CA GLY A 273 -10.59 14.75 -4.26
C GLY A 273 -11.66 14.92 -3.18
N CYS A 274 -12.70 15.70 -3.47
CA CYS A 274 -13.79 15.94 -2.54
C CYS A 274 -14.57 14.65 -2.25
N SER A 275 -15.07 14.55 -1.02
CA SER A 275 -15.98 13.47 -0.60
C SER A 275 -17.40 14.01 -0.50
N MET A 276 -18.34 13.33 -1.16
CA MET A 276 -19.78 13.63 -1.08
C MET A 276 -20.39 12.84 0.07
N ARG A 277 -20.96 13.52 1.06
CA ARG A 277 -21.48 12.91 2.29
C ARG A 277 -23.01 12.99 2.33
N PRO A 278 -23.70 12.04 2.96
CA PRO A 278 -25.15 12.13 3.14
C PRO A 278 -25.52 13.37 3.96
N ASP A 279 -26.48 14.14 3.47
CA ASP A 279 -27.08 15.33 4.10
C ASP A 279 -28.55 15.43 3.63
N ASN A 280 -29.50 15.23 4.55
CA ASN A 280 -30.95 15.35 4.30
C ASN A 280 -31.45 14.63 3.03
N GLY A 281 -31.05 13.36 2.84
CA GLY A 281 -31.45 12.54 1.69
C GLY A 281 -30.71 12.84 0.39
N ARG A 282 -29.69 13.71 0.42
CA ARG A 282 -28.81 14.03 -0.71
C ARG A 282 -27.36 13.70 -0.35
N PHE A 283 -26.48 13.71 -1.34
CA PHE A 283 -25.04 13.61 -1.13
C PHE A 283 -24.38 14.96 -1.43
N VAL A 284 -23.80 15.61 -0.42
CA VAL A 284 -23.28 16.98 -0.50
C VAL A 284 -21.77 17.00 -0.24
N CYS A 285 -21.06 17.77 -1.06
CA CYS A 285 -19.64 18.04 -0.86
C CYS A 285 -19.43 18.86 0.41
N ASP A 286 -18.57 18.37 1.30
CA ASP A 286 -18.19 19.07 2.53
C ASP A 286 -17.53 20.44 2.27
N ARG A 287 -16.72 20.55 1.21
CA ARG A 287 -15.96 21.76 0.87
C ARG A 287 -16.73 22.78 0.03
N HIS A 288 -17.44 22.31 -1.00
CA HIS A 288 -18.05 23.19 -2.02
C HIS A 288 -19.57 23.27 -1.89
N ARG A 289 -20.16 22.58 -0.91
CA ARG A 289 -21.61 22.48 -0.69
C ARG A 289 -22.42 22.02 -1.92
N ALA A 290 -21.74 21.45 -2.91
CA ALA A 290 -22.33 20.98 -4.15
C ALA A 290 -22.94 19.59 -4.01
N VAL A 291 -24.10 19.37 -4.62
CA VAL A 291 -24.86 18.11 -4.57
C VAL A 291 -24.34 17.15 -5.64
N PHE A 292 -24.13 15.88 -5.29
CA PHE A 292 -23.81 14.82 -6.22
C PHE A 292 -25.00 14.54 -7.14
N LYS A 293 -24.91 15.04 -8.39
CA LYS A 293 -26.00 15.00 -9.38
C LYS A 293 -26.65 13.62 -9.51
N PRO A 294 -25.90 12.51 -9.64
CA PRO A 294 -26.50 11.19 -9.83
C PRO A 294 -27.53 10.84 -8.75
N SER A 295 -27.29 11.24 -7.50
CA SER A 295 -28.19 10.90 -6.38
C SER A 295 -29.53 11.64 -6.37
N VAL A 296 -29.68 12.71 -7.16
CA VAL A 296 -30.89 13.55 -7.17
C VAL A 296 -31.53 13.66 -8.54
N ASP A 297 -30.81 13.33 -9.61
CA ASP A 297 -31.31 13.34 -10.97
C ASP A 297 -32.07 12.04 -11.27
N ARG A 298 -33.38 12.15 -11.53
CA ARG A 298 -34.23 11.00 -11.88
C ARG A 298 -33.85 10.35 -13.21
N LEU A 299 -33.11 11.06 -14.06
CA LEU A 299 -32.62 10.56 -15.33
C LEU A 299 -31.21 9.96 -15.24
N SER A 300 -30.60 9.95 -14.04
CA SER A 300 -29.27 9.36 -13.86
C SER A 300 -29.28 7.88 -14.19
N PHE A 301 -28.40 7.47 -15.10
CA PHE A 301 -28.17 6.05 -15.37
C PHE A 301 -27.09 5.45 -14.46
N LEU A 302 -26.24 6.27 -13.82
CA LEU A 302 -25.22 5.79 -12.89
C LEU A 302 -25.80 5.43 -11.53
N TRP A 303 -26.74 6.21 -11.00
CA TRP A 303 -27.25 6.03 -9.64
C TRP A 303 -27.90 4.67 -9.38
N PRO A 304 -28.78 4.15 -10.25
CA PRO A 304 -29.31 2.79 -10.10
C PRO A 304 -28.21 1.72 -10.04
N ARG A 305 -27.13 1.88 -10.82
CA ARG A 305 -25.99 0.94 -10.85
C ARG A 305 -25.16 1.00 -9.57
N ILE A 306 -25.04 2.18 -8.96
CA ILE A 306 -24.44 2.34 -7.62
C ILE A 306 -25.29 1.58 -6.60
N LEU A 307 -26.61 1.79 -6.61
CA LEU A 307 -27.54 1.11 -5.69
C LEU A 307 -27.48 -0.42 -5.85
N ASP A 308 -27.36 -0.93 -7.08
CA ASP A 308 -27.19 -2.36 -7.33
C ASP A 308 -25.92 -2.91 -6.72
N GLY A 309 -24.79 -2.20 -6.88
CA GLY A 309 -23.52 -2.57 -6.25
C GLY A 309 -23.61 -2.62 -4.72
N LEU A 310 -24.33 -1.67 -4.11
CA LEU A 310 -24.60 -1.69 -2.67
C LEU A 310 -25.44 -2.92 -2.28
N ARG A 311 -26.55 -3.17 -2.98
CA ARG A 311 -27.44 -4.32 -2.74
C ARG A 311 -26.73 -5.66 -2.91
N PHE A 312 -25.84 -5.76 -3.89
CA PHE A 312 -25.01 -6.94 -4.17
C PHE A 312 -24.22 -7.37 -2.94
N PHE A 313 -23.59 -6.40 -2.25
CA PHE A 313 -22.84 -6.64 -1.02
C PHE A 313 -23.69 -6.57 0.25
N GLY A 314 -25.02 -6.42 0.13
CA GLY A 314 -25.91 -6.33 1.27
C GLY A 314 -25.82 -5.04 2.07
N VAL A 315 -25.48 -3.94 1.40
CA VAL A 315 -25.37 -2.61 1.95
C VAL A 315 -26.59 -1.78 1.57
N GLY A 316 -27.20 -1.08 2.52
CA GLY A 316 -28.26 -0.12 2.26
C GLY A 316 -27.70 1.25 1.86
N VAL A 317 -28.49 2.06 1.16
CA VAL A 317 -28.08 3.45 0.84
C VAL A 317 -27.85 4.29 2.10
N ALA A 318 -28.58 4.01 3.18
CA ALA A 318 -28.42 4.65 4.48
C ALA A 318 -27.07 4.36 5.15
N ASP A 319 -26.40 3.26 4.75
CA ASP A 319 -25.06 2.92 5.24
C ASP A 319 -23.94 3.64 4.49
N VAL A 320 -24.25 4.40 3.42
CA VAL A 320 -23.25 5.13 2.64
C VAL A 320 -22.85 6.39 3.38
N VAL A 321 -21.56 6.52 3.69
CA VAL A 321 -21.04 7.64 4.47
C VAL A 321 -20.24 8.63 3.65
N ALA A 322 -19.68 8.19 2.52
CA ALA A 322 -19.01 9.08 1.58
C ALA A 322 -18.91 8.46 0.19
N ILE A 323 -18.93 9.31 -0.85
CA ILE A 323 -18.65 8.93 -2.23
C ILE A 323 -17.52 9.83 -2.76
N ASN A 324 -16.50 9.26 -3.37
CA ASN A 324 -15.42 9.98 -4.04
C ASN A 324 -15.12 9.37 -5.42
N SER A 325 -14.33 10.08 -6.23
CA SER A 325 -13.83 9.57 -7.50
C SER A 325 -12.34 9.81 -7.63
N PHE A 326 -11.65 8.88 -8.29
CA PHE A 326 -10.24 8.99 -8.61
C PHE A 326 -9.93 8.28 -9.93
N THR A 327 -8.84 8.71 -10.57
CA THR A 327 -8.33 8.10 -11.80
C THR A 327 -7.10 7.27 -11.47
N LEU A 328 -7.03 6.08 -12.05
CA LEU A 328 -5.90 5.16 -11.91
C LEU A 328 -5.19 5.07 -13.27
N GLY A 329 -3.90 5.37 -13.26
CA GLY A 329 -3.04 5.21 -14.42
C GLY A 329 -1.75 4.51 -14.02
N MET A 330 -1.22 3.68 -14.91
CA MET A 330 0.10 3.07 -14.74
C MET A 330 1.16 3.89 -15.46
N GLN A 331 2.37 3.86 -14.90
CA GLN A 331 3.59 4.49 -15.44
C GLN A 331 4.79 3.60 -15.15
N GLN A 332 5.81 3.58 -15.97
CA GLN A 332 7.01 2.79 -15.75
C GLN A 332 8.16 3.71 -15.35
N MET A 333 8.87 3.35 -14.28
CA MET A 333 10.14 3.96 -13.92
C MET A 333 11.28 3.17 -14.55
N SER A 334 12.25 3.87 -15.12
CA SER A 334 13.48 3.26 -15.64
C SER A 334 14.50 3.03 -14.53
N LYS A 335 14.48 3.84 -13.47
CA LYS A 335 15.41 3.78 -12.33
C LYS A 335 14.69 4.06 -11.02
N PHE A 336 15.08 3.35 -9.97
CA PHE A 336 14.59 3.57 -8.60
C PHE A 336 15.65 4.13 -7.66
N THR A 337 16.92 3.99 -8.03
CA THR A 337 18.10 4.46 -7.31
C THR A 337 18.87 5.46 -8.16
N ALA A 338 19.30 6.57 -7.55
CA ALA A 338 20.17 7.54 -8.23
C ALA A 338 21.21 8.14 -7.27
N GLN A 339 22.39 8.44 -7.79
CA GLN A 339 23.37 9.26 -7.07
C GLN A 339 23.02 10.73 -7.28
N LEU A 340 22.71 11.44 -6.19
CA LEU A 340 22.32 12.86 -6.20
C LEU A 340 23.53 13.79 -6.03
N ALA A 341 24.55 13.30 -5.33
CA ALA A 341 25.84 13.94 -5.10
C ALA A 341 26.91 12.87 -4.79
N PRO A 342 28.22 13.21 -4.76
CA PRO A 342 29.28 12.23 -4.52
C PRO A 342 29.05 11.32 -3.30
N SER A 343 28.45 11.83 -2.23
CA SER A 343 28.16 11.10 -0.99
C SER A 343 26.69 10.76 -0.76
N THR A 344 25.79 11.10 -1.68
CA THR A 344 24.34 11.10 -1.44
C THR A 344 23.58 10.30 -2.50
N PHE A 345 22.74 9.38 -2.05
CA PHE A 345 21.90 8.55 -2.91
C PHE A 345 20.42 8.80 -2.64
N GLY A 346 19.63 8.88 -3.71
CA GLY A 346 18.19 9.00 -3.69
C GLY A 346 17.52 7.69 -4.07
N PHE A 347 16.39 7.39 -3.43
CA PHE A 347 15.62 6.16 -3.64
C PHE A 347 14.14 6.48 -3.77
N LEU A 348 13.48 5.96 -4.79
CA LEU A 348 12.03 6.03 -4.94
C LEU A 348 11.38 4.84 -4.24
N LEU A 349 10.37 5.08 -3.40
CA LEU A 349 9.65 4.06 -2.64
C LEU A 349 8.13 4.24 -2.76
N GLY A 350 7.38 3.16 -2.52
CA GLY A 350 5.91 3.20 -2.52
C GLY A 350 5.33 3.76 -3.82
N ASP A 351 4.25 4.53 -3.74
CA ASP A 351 3.59 5.10 -4.92
C ASP A 351 4.46 6.13 -5.67
N ALA A 352 5.48 6.71 -5.03
CA ALA A 352 6.42 7.61 -5.71
C ALA A 352 7.29 6.86 -6.72
N ALA A 353 7.59 5.58 -6.43
CA ALA A 353 8.24 4.64 -7.35
C ALA A 353 7.24 3.91 -8.25
N ASN A 354 6.29 3.21 -7.64
CA ASN A 354 5.44 2.23 -8.28
C ASN A 354 3.98 2.52 -7.92
N SER A 355 3.39 3.58 -8.49
CA SER A 355 1.94 3.78 -8.42
C SER A 355 1.24 2.57 -9.07
N LEU A 356 0.47 1.84 -8.28
CA LEU A 356 -0.21 0.61 -8.71
C LEU A 356 -1.65 0.88 -9.10
N HIS A 357 -2.16 0.06 -10.02
CA HIS A 357 -3.58 -0.01 -10.31
C HIS A 357 -4.32 -0.76 -9.19
N PHE A 358 -5.64 -0.58 -9.12
CA PHE A 358 -6.48 -1.13 -8.08
C PHE A 358 -6.67 -2.64 -8.29
N TRP A 359 -5.79 -3.41 -7.66
CA TRP A 359 -5.83 -4.86 -7.55
C TRP A 359 -5.94 -5.27 -6.07
N PRO A 360 -6.80 -6.26 -5.72
CA PRO A 360 -6.97 -6.66 -4.33
C PRO A 360 -5.63 -7.03 -3.66
N GLY A 361 -5.33 -6.37 -2.53
CA GLY A 361 -4.23 -6.73 -1.64
C GLY A 361 -2.80 -6.52 -2.16
N ARG A 362 -2.54 -5.61 -3.12
CA ARG A 362 -1.18 -5.36 -3.66
C ARG A 362 -0.56 -4.01 -3.29
N GLY A 363 -1.30 -2.90 -3.44
CA GLY A 363 -0.84 -1.51 -3.27
C GLY A 363 0.19 -1.27 -2.15
N LEU A 364 -0.27 -1.32 -0.90
CA LEU A 364 0.59 -1.06 0.26
C LEU A 364 1.66 -2.15 0.47
N ASN A 365 1.40 -3.41 0.08
CA ASN A 365 2.38 -4.49 0.21
C ASN A 365 3.64 -4.19 -0.60
N THR A 366 3.49 -3.75 -1.86
CA THR A 366 4.61 -3.35 -2.72
C THR A 366 5.39 -2.19 -2.13
N GLY A 367 4.69 -1.20 -1.56
CA GLY A 367 5.34 -0.09 -0.87
C GLY A 367 6.14 -0.54 0.34
N LEU A 368 5.59 -1.40 1.20
CA LEU A 368 6.32 -1.93 2.36
C LEU A 368 7.49 -2.84 1.95
N LYS A 369 7.33 -3.66 0.91
CA LYS A 369 8.42 -4.45 0.30
C LYS A 369 9.57 -3.55 -0.17
N SER A 370 9.28 -2.41 -0.81
CA SER A 370 10.30 -1.42 -1.21
C SER A 370 11.03 -0.81 -0.01
N ALA A 371 10.30 -0.43 1.04
CA ALA A 371 10.85 0.13 2.27
C ALA A 371 11.76 -0.87 3.00
N LEU A 372 11.31 -2.11 3.17
CA LEU A 372 12.07 -3.18 3.82
C LEU A 372 13.35 -3.50 3.04
N SER A 373 13.27 -3.60 1.72
CA SER A 373 14.42 -3.84 0.85
C SER A 373 15.51 -2.78 1.05
N LEU A 374 15.15 -1.49 1.06
CA LEU A 374 16.12 -0.42 1.27
C LEU A 374 16.68 -0.44 2.70
N ALA A 375 15.83 -0.60 3.72
CA ALA A 375 16.27 -0.60 5.12
C ALA A 375 17.28 -1.72 5.40
N VAL A 376 17.02 -2.94 4.91
CA VAL A 376 17.93 -4.08 5.06
C VAL A 376 19.20 -3.89 4.23
N ASN A 377 19.11 -3.32 3.03
CA ASN A 377 20.30 -3.00 2.24
C ASN A 377 21.22 -2.02 3.01
N LEU A 378 20.67 -0.93 3.55
CA LEU A 378 21.42 0.05 4.33
C LEU A 378 22.03 -0.57 5.60
N GLN A 379 21.29 -1.42 6.32
CA GLN A 379 21.84 -2.17 7.46
C GLN A 379 23.07 -3.01 7.04
N LYS A 380 22.97 -3.72 5.92
CA LYS A 380 24.05 -4.58 5.43
C LYS A 380 25.25 -3.79 4.90
N ARG A 381 25.05 -2.58 4.35
CA ARG A 381 26.11 -1.81 3.67
C ARG A 381 26.72 -0.72 4.52
N TRP A 382 26.00 -0.15 5.49
CA TRP A 382 26.51 0.96 6.28
C TRP A 382 27.64 0.50 7.20
N ARG A 383 28.82 1.07 7.02
CA ARG A 383 30.03 0.82 7.82
C ARG A 383 30.74 2.11 8.23
N GLY A 384 30.02 3.24 8.24
CA GLY A 384 30.60 4.56 8.44
C GLY A 384 31.48 5.05 7.27
N LYS A 385 31.28 4.48 6.07
CA LYS A 385 32.03 4.82 4.85
C LYS A 385 31.06 5.27 3.76
N PRO A 386 31.49 6.13 2.82
CA PRO A 386 30.68 6.51 1.67
C PRO A 386 30.21 5.30 0.87
N PHE A 387 28.96 5.36 0.38
CA PHE A 387 28.40 4.34 -0.49
C PHE A 387 28.95 4.45 -1.91
N ARG A 388 28.90 3.33 -2.62
CA ARG A 388 29.11 3.23 -4.06
C ARG A 388 27.81 2.81 -4.71
N ALA A 389 27.59 3.17 -5.98
CA ALA A 389 26.40 2.75 -6.73
C ALA A 389 26.18 1.22 -6.69
N ALA A 390 27.27 0.44 -6.75
CA ALA A 390 27.24 -1.02 -6.69
C ALA A 390 26.65 -1.57 -5.37
N ASP A 391 26.70 -0.82 -4.27
CA ASP A 391 26.16 -1.27 -2.98
C ASP A 391 24.62 -1.40 -3.02
N PHE A 392 23.97 -0.71 -3.96
CA PHE A 392 22.50 -0.67 -4.13
C PHE A 392 21.96 -1.55 -5.26
N ALA A 393 22.80 -2.30 -5.98
CA ALA A 393 22.37 -3.14 -7.10
C ALA A 393 21.25 -4.13 -6.72
N GLN A 394 21.32 -4.72 -5.52
CA GLN A 394 20.28 -5.63 -5.03
C GLN A 394 18.94 -4.91 -4.80
N HIS A 395 18.96 -3.70 -4.25
CA HIS A 395 17.73 -2.94 -4.02
C HIS A 395 17.09 -2.54 -5.35
N GLU A 396 17.88 -2.02 -6.29
CA GLU A 396 17.42 -1.68 -7.64
C GLU A 396 16.78 -2.90 -8.33
N GLY A 397 17.45 -4.06 -8.28
CA GLY A 397 16.92 -5.31 -8.84
C GLY A 397 15.58 -5.72 -8.24
N ILE A 398 15.42 -5.64 -6.91
CA ILE A 398 14.15 -5.90 -6.22
C ILE A 398 13.07 -4.92 -6.69
N MET A 399 13.38 -3.63 -6.83
CA MET A 399 12.43 -2.62 -7.29
C MET A 399 11.95 -2.87 -8.73
N GLN A 400 12.86 -3.30 -9.60
CA GLN A 400 12.53 -3.71 -10.97
C GLN A 400 11.64 -4.96 -11.00
N GLN A 401 11.94 -5.97 -10.16
CA GLN A 401 11.09 -7.15 -10.02
C GLN A 401 9.70 -6.80 -9.50
N LEU A 402 9.60 -5.90 -8.50
CA LEU A 402 8.33 -5.39 -8.00
C LEU A 402 7.55 -4.66 -9.11
N GLN A 403 8.19 -3.81 -9.90
CA GLN A 403 7.54 -3.14 -11.03
C GLN A 403 7.03 -4.13 -12.07
N TYR A 404 7.86 -5.09 -12.46
CA TYR A 404 7.48 -6.11 -13.46
C TYR A 404 6.30 -6.95 -12.98
N ARG A 405 6.38 -7.47 -11.74
CA ARG A 405 5.34 -8.33 -11.17
C ARG A 405 4.02 -7.58 -10.94
N GLU A 406 4.08 -6.42 -10.30
CA GLU A 406 2.89 -5.71 -9.82
C GLU A 406 2.26 -4.80 -10.86
N LYS A 407 2.98 -4.45 -11.94
CA LYS A 407 2.51 -3.56 -13.00
C LYS A 407 2.52 -4.23 -14.36
N SER A 408 3.68 -4.65 -14.86
CA SER A 408 3.78 -5.17 -16.24
C SER A 408 2.98 -6.45 -16.44
N ARG A 409 3.04 -7.40 -15.50
CA ARG A 409 2.20 -8.62 -15.57
C ARG A 409 0.72 -8.32 -15.31
N ALA A 410 0.43 -7.47 -14.31
CA ALA A 410 -0.92 -7.05 -14.00
C ALA A 410 -1.60 -6.34 -15.18
N TRP A 411 -0.83 -5.56 -15.95
CA TRP A 411 -1.26 -4.88 -17.16
C TRP A 411 -1.75 -5.86 -18.24
N THR A 412 -0.96 -6.88 -18.56
CA THR A 412 -1.35 -7.93 -19.53
C THR A 412 -2.67 -8.58 -19.16
N THR A 413 -2.93 -8.70 -17.86
CA THR A 413 -4.17 -9.28 -17.35
C THR A 413 -5.34 -8.28 -17.31
N MET A 414 -5.06 -6.99 -17.16
CA MET A 414 -6.08 -5.94 -17.23
C MET A 414 -6.56 -5.70 -18.66
N LEU A 415 -5.70 -5.90 -19.63
CA LEU A 415 -6.07 -5.98 -21.03
C LEU A 415 -6.70 -7.35 -21.28
N MET A 416 -8.02 -7.45 -21.18
CA MET A 416 -8.79 -8.68 -21.33
C MET A 416 -9.06 -8.94 -22.82
N PRO A 417 -8.21 -9.71 -23.54
CA PRO A 417 -8.29 -9.78 -25.00
C PRO A 417 -9.63 -10.36 -25.43
N ASP A 418 -10.20 -9.84 -26.52
CA ASP A 418 -11.42 -10.39 -27.09
C ASP A 418 -11.17 -11.73 -27.82
N SER A 419 -12.21 -12.29 -28.44
CA SER A 419 -12.12 -13.58 -29.15
C SER A 419 -11.12 -13.57 -30.32
N GLU A 420 -10.76 -12.39 -30.81
CA GLU A 420 -9.77 -12.20 -31.89
C GLU A 420 -8.37 -11.91 -31.33
N GLY A 421 -8.22 -11.87 -29.99
CA GLY A 421 -6.96 -11.58 -29.31
C GLY A 421 -6.62 -10.09 -29.24
N VAL A 422 -7.54 -9.19 -29.63
CA VAL A 422 -7.31 -7.74 -29.55
C VAL A 422 -7.38 -7.32 -28.08
N PRO A 423 -6.35 -6.63 -27.54
CA PRO A 423 -6.37 -6.16 -26.17
C PRO A 423 -7.50 -5.16 -25.93
N ARG A 424 -8.44 -5.49 -25.04
CA ARG A 424 -9.55 -4.59 -24.64
C ARG A 424 -9.43 -4.24 -23.18
N GLY A 425 -9.69 -2.97 -22.85
CA GLY A 425 -9.78 -2.54 -21.46
C GLY A 425 -11.04 -3.10 -20.79
N ILE A 426 -11.06 -3.12 -19.45
CA ILE A 426 -12.26 -3.51 -18.70
C ILE A 426 -13.48 -2.62 -19.03
N GLU A 427 -13.24 -1.36 -19.37
CA GLU A 427 -14.26 -0.41 -19.79
C GLU A 427 -15.05 -0.91 -21.00
N ASP A 428 -14.39 -1.53 -21.98
CA ASP A 428 -15.05 -2.06 -23.17
C ASP A 428 -15.98 -3.22 -22.82
N ARG A 429 -15.55 -4.11 -21.90
CA ARG A 429 -16.38 -5.22 -21.40
C ARG A 429 -17.60 -4.70 -20.65
N ILE A 430 -17.41 -3.68 -19.82
CA ILE A 430 -18.52 -3.03 -19.11
C ILE A 430 -19.49 -2.41 -20.12
N ARG A 431 -19.00 -1.70 -21.14
CA ARG A 431 -19.82 -1.08 -22.20
C ARG A 431 -20.63 -2.13 -22.96
N THR A 432 -20.01 -3.24 -23.36
CA THR A 432 -20.70 -4.38 -23.96
C THR A 432 -21.74 -4.97 -23.02
N GLY A 433 -21.44 -5.07 -21.72
CA GLY A 433 -22.38 -5.51 -20.69
C GLY A 433 -23.62 -4.63 -20.53
N LEU A 434 -23.53 -3.34 -20.88
CA LEU A 434 -24.65 -2.40 -20.84
C LEU A 434 -25.55 -2.45 -22.09
N GLN A 435 -25.19 -3.25 -23.10
CA GLN A 435 -25.95 -3.45 -24.33
C GLN A 435 -26.68 -4.80 -24.32
N GLY A 436 -27.85 -4.86 -24.97
CA GLY A 436 -28.62 -6.10 -25.11
C GLY A 436 -28.05 -7.04 -26.19
N PRO A 437 -28.60 -8.26 -26.34
CA PRO A 437 -29.79 -8.79 -25.67
C PRO A 437 -29.55 -9.20 -24.21
N TYR A 438 -30.64 -9.45 -23.49
CA TYR A 438 -30.61 -9.84 -22.07
C TYR A 438 -31.40 -11.12 -21.84
N ASP A 439 -30.73 -12.20 -21.40
CA ASP A 439 -31.38 -13.37 -20.82
C ASP A 439 -31.09 -13.39 -19.32
N ARG A 440 -32.06 -12.93 -18.52
CA ARG A 440 -31.89 -12.81 -17.08
C ARG A 440 -31.58 -14.16 -16.42
N ASN A 441 -32.25 -15.23 -16.84
CA ASN A 441 -32.09 -16.54 -16.21
C ASN A 441 -30.69 -17.10 -16.48
N ALA A 442 -30.23 -17.02 -17.74
CA ALA A 442 -28.87 -17.42 -18.09
C ALA A 442 -27.83 -16.59 -17.31
N LEU A 443 -27.99 -15.27 -17.25
CA LEU A 443 -27.06 -14.37 -16.55
C LEU A 443 -26.96 -14.67 -15.04
N VAL A 444 -28.10 -14.91 -14.37
CA VAL A 444 -28.13 -15.31 -12.95
C VAL A 444 -27.38 -16.62 -12.76
N GLN A 445 -27.67 -17.63 -13.59
CA GLN A 445 -27.02 -18.94 -13.47
C GLN A 445 -25.51 -18.85 -13.73
N THR A 446 -25.07 -18.11 -14.75
CA THR A 446 -23.65 -17.93 -15.05
C THR A 446 -22.90 -17.28 -13.89
N LEU A 447 -23.42 -16.18 -13.33
CA LEU A 447 -22.74 -15.50 -12.22
C LEU A 447 -22.77 -16.35 -10.95
N TYR A 448 -23.88 -17.05 -10.69
CA TYR A 448 -24.02 -17.90 -9.52
C TYR A 448 -23.09 -19.10 -9.55
N GLN A 449 -23.02 -19.82 -10.68
CA GLN A 449 -22.09 -20.95 -10.84
C GLN A 449 -20.64 -20.51 -10.64
N ARG A 450 -20.27 -19.35 -11.19
CA ARG A 450 -18.94 -18.75 -10.98
C ARG A 450 -18.64 -18.48 -9.49
N VAL A 451 -19.62 -18.01 -8.73
CA VAL A 451 -19.49 -17.85 -7.27
C VAL A 451 -19.29 -19.20 -6.59
N LEU A 452 -20.05 -20.23 -6.94
CA LEU A 452 -19.91 -21.58 -6.36
C LEU A 452 -18.53 -22.19 -6.64
N GLU A 453 -18.02 -22.06 -7.86
CA GLU A 453 -16.66 -22.49 -8.24
C GLU A 453 -15.59 -21.78 -7.40
N ILE A 454 -15.76 -20.47 -7.20
CA ILE A 454 -14.85 -19.69 -6.35
C ILE A 454 -14.93 -20.16 -4.89
N LYS A 455 -16.12 -20.37 -4.33
CA LYS A 455 -16.29 -20.90 -2.96
C LYS A 455 -15.57 -22.24 -2.81
N LYS A 456 -15.80 -23.16 -3.74
CA LYS A 456 -15.14 -24.48 -3.75
C LYS A 456 -13.62 -24.36 -3.79
N ARG A 457 -13.08 -23.45 -4.61
CA ARG A 457 -11.63 -23.18 -4.72
C ARG A 457 -11.04 -22.53 -3.46
N LEU A 458 -11.81 -21.72 -2.75
CA LEU A 458 -11.38 -21.09 -1.51
C LEU A 458 -11.26 -22.14 -0.39
N GLY A 459 -12.14 -23.14 -0.37
CA GLY A 459 -12.01 -24.32 0.48
C GLY A 459 -11.81 -23.97 1.95
N ASP A 460 -10.84 -24.63 2.59
CA ASP A 460 -10.44 -24.46 3.99
C ASP A 460 -9.45 -23.30 4.22
N ARG A 461 -9.11 -22.54 3.17
CA ARG A 461 -8.11 -21.45 3.25
C ARG A 461 -8.65 -20.19 3.91
N MET A 462 -9.94 -20.15 4.25
CA MET A 462 -10.60 -19.02 4.89
C MET A 462 -11.61 -19.50 5.94
N GLY A 463 -12.17 -18.58 6.71
CA GLY A 463 -13.22 -18.87 7.67
C GLY A 463 -14.56 -19.18 7.01
N SER A 464 -15.61 -19.21 7.83
CA SER A 464 -16.94 -19.65 7.40
C SER A 464 -17.52 -18.73 6.32
N LEU A 465 -17.89 -19.32 5.19
CA LEU A 465 -18.62 -18.65 4.11
C LEU A 465 -20.13 -18.75 4.31
N ALA A 466 -20.87 -17.80 3.75
CA ALA A 466 -22.34 -17.84 3.73
C ALA A 466 -22.89 -19.07 2.99
N THR A 467 -24.17 -19.37 3.20
CA THR A 467 -24.88 -20.44 2.49
C THR A 467 -25.04 -20.11 1.00
N ASP A 468 -25.31 -21.13 0.20
CA ASP A 468 -25.49 -21.02 -1.25
C ASP A 468 -26.71 -20.14 -1.58
N GLU A 469 -27.81 -20.29 -0.83
CA GLU A 469 -29.04 -19.50 -0.95
C GLU A 469 -28.78 -18.02 -0.69
N TRP A 470 -27.87 -17.70 0.23
CA TRP A 470 -27.50 -16.33 0.52
C TRP A 470 -26.87 -15.66 -0.71
N TYR A 471 -25.94 -16.34 -1.40
CA TYR A 471 -25.32 -15.82 -2.62
C TYR A 471 -26.33 -15.74 -3.76
N TYR A 472 -27.15 -16.78 -3.95
CA TYR A 472 -28.18 -16.81 -4.98
C TYR A 472 -29.17 -15.65 -4.82
N GLY A 473 -29.64 -15.38 -3.59
CA GLY A 473 -30.54 -14.27 -3.30
C GLY A 473 -29.95 -12.90 -3.65
N ARG A 474 -28.65 -12.69 -3.38
CA ARG A 474 -27.94 -11.44 -3.74
C ARG A 474 -27.86 -11.24 -5.25
N ILE A 475 -27.50 -12.29 -5.99
CA ILE A 475 -27.39 -12.26 -7.45
C ILE A 475 -28.77 -12.04 -8.08
N SER A 476 -29.77 -12.78 -7.61
CA SER A 476 -31.15 -12.73 -8.14
C SER A 476 -31.84 -11.39 -7.89
N ALA A 477 -31.37 -10.59 -6.93
CA ALA A 477 -31.92 -9.27 -6.62
C ALA A 477 -31.40 -8.14 -7.55
N LEU A 478 -30.37 -8.40 -8.36
CA LEU A 478 -29.74 -7.39 -9.22
C LEU A 478 -30.60 -7.04 -10.44
N ASP A 479 -30.46 -5.82 -10.95
CA ASP A 479 -31.02 -5.47 -12.26
C ASP A 479 -30.37 -6.32 -13.37
N THR A 480 -31.14 -6.61 -14.42
CA THR A 480 -30.68 -7.45 -15.53
C THR A 480 -29.49 -6.83 -16.27
N ARG A 481 -29.41 -5.50 -16.39
CA ARG A 481 -28.26 -4.83 -17.01
C ARG A 481 -27.01 -4.97 -16.13
N THR A 482 -27.16 -4.80 -14.82
CA THR A 482 -26.05 -4.98 -13.88
C THR A 482 -25.55 -6.43 -13.87
N LEU A 483 -26.45 -7.41 -13.94
CA LEU A 483 -26.10 -8.83 -14.09
C LEU A 483 -25.25 -9.06 -15.34
N LYS A 484 -25.67 -8.52 -16.49
CA LYS A 484 -24.92 -8.65 -17.74
C LYS A 484 -23.52 -8.04 -17.63
N VAL A 485 -23.40 -6.83 -17.06
CA VAL A 485 -22.10 -6.21 -16.78
C VAL A 485 -21.21 -7.10 -15.90
N MET A 486 -21.75 -7.67 -14.82
CA MET A 486 -20.98 -8.55 -13.93
C MET A 486 -20.53 -9.83 -14.64
N VAL A 487 -21.38 -10.43 -15.48
CA VAL A 487 -21.03 -11.62 -16.27
C VAL A 487 -19.94 -11.30 -17.29
N GLU A 488 -20.13 -10.26 -18.11
CA GLU A 488 -19.22 -9.82 -19.19
C GLU A 488 -17.86 -9.32 -18.67
N SER A 489 -17.86 -8.67 -17.51
CA SER A 489 -16.62 -8.22 -16.86
C SER A 489 -15.70 -9.36 -16.42
N GLY A 490 -16.23 -10.60 -16.36
CA GLY A 490 -15.47 -11.79 -15.95
C GLY A 490 -15.02 -11.76 -14.49
N ALA A 491 -14.47 -12.88 -14.00
CA ALA A 491 -13.86 -12.93 -12.68
C ALA A 491 -12.58 -12.08 -12.63
N TRP A 492 -12.16 -11.70 -11.42
CA TRP A 492 -10.79 -11.22 -11.23
C TRP A 492 -9.80 -12.34 -11.56
N ILE A 493 -8.87 -12.02 -12.45
CA ILE A 493 -7.87 -12.95 -12.97
C ILE A 493 -6.71 -13.05 -11.95
N THR A 494 -6.97 -13.69 -10.82
CA THR A 494 -6.05 -13.71 -9.67
C THR A 494 -4.93 -14.74 -9.79
N ARG A 495 -5.03 -15.74 -10.69
CA ARG A 495 -4.10 -16.87 -10.76
C ARG A 495 -2.93 -16.61 -11.69
N GLU A 496 -3.20 -15.98 -12.83
CA GLU A 496 -2.28 -15.73 -13.94
C GLU A 496 -1.26 -14.64 -13.61
N ILE A 497 -1.65 -13.69 -12.74
CA ILE A 497 -0.73 -12.72 -12.13
C ILE A 497 0.04 -13.36 -10.96
N GLY A 498 -0.49 -14.42 -10.36
CA GLY A 498 0.20 -15.19 -9.31
C GLY A 498 1.50 -15.82 -9.84
N GLY A 499 2.41 -16.20 -8.95
CA GLY A 499 3.71 -16.77 -9.31
C GLY A 499 4.69 -16.62 -8.15
N GLU A 500 5.98 -16.76 -8.43
CA GLU A 500 7.03 -16.51 -7.44
C GLU A 500 6.90 -15.07 -6.90
N GLU A 501 6.98 -14.96 -5.58
CA GLU A 501 6.96 -13.67 -4.91
C GLU A 501 8.33 -13.01 -5.01
N VAL A 502 8.32 -11.68 -5.07
CA VAL A 502 9.56 -10.93 -4.86
C VAL A 502 9.97 -11.10 -3.41
N GLU A 503 10.99 -11.93 -3.19
CA GLU A 503 11.56 -12.17 -1.88
C GLU A 503 12.22 -10.89 -1.37
N ILE A 504 11.86 -10.52 -0.14
CA ILE A 504 12.50 -9.41 0.55
C ILE A 504 13.55 -9.97 1.49
N PRO A 505 14.79 -9.44 1.45
CA PRO A 505 15.83 -9.89 2.35
C PRO A 505 15.37 -9.76 3.80
N SER A 506 15.50 -10.82 4.59
CA SER A 506 15.30 -10.74 6.03
C SER A 506 16.44 -9.94 6.65
N ALA A 507 16.09 -9.16 7.68
CA ALA A 507 17.07 -8.60 8.58
C ALA A 507 17.72 -9.74 9.36
N VAL A 508 19.06 -9.76 9.40
CA VAL A 508 19.76 -10.57 10.40
C VAL A 508 19.68 -9.76 11.69
N SER A 509 19.11 -10.34 12.75
CA SER A 509 19.17 -9.78 14.10
C SER A 509 20.62 -9.41 14.38
N ALA A 510 20.87 -8.19 14.85
CA ALA A 510 22.19 -7.80 15.31
C ALA A 510 22.46 -8.51 16.64
N ASP A 511 22.61 -9.84 16.62
CA ASP A 511 23.37 -10.51 17.65
C ASP A 511 24.78 -9.95 17.58
N VAL A 512 25.25 -9.49 18.73
CA VAL A 512 26.60 -8.99 18.96
C VAL A 512 27.58 -10.03 18.42
N GLN A 513 28.05 -9.84 17.18
CA GLN A 513 29.18 -10.59 16.66
C GLN A 513 30.38 -10.18 17.52
N ALA A 514 30.66 -10.99 18.53
CA ALA A 514 31.93 -10.96 19.23
C ALA A 514 33.05 -10.95 18.16
N PRO A 515 34.04 -10.06 18.25
CA PRO A 515 35.03 -9.93 17.21
C PRO A 515 35.73 -11.28 17.02
N ALA A 516 35.64 -11.81 15.80
CA ALA A 516 36.37 -13.01 15.40
C ALA A 516 37.84 -12.81 15.76
N ARG A 517 38.34 -13.66 16.68
CA ARG A 517 39.77 -13.76 16.98
C ARG A 517 40.48 -14.02 15.66
N ARG A 518 41.21 -13.03 15.15
CA ARG A 518 42.19 -13.24 14.08
C ARG A 518 43.20 -14.26 14.60
N LEU A 519 43.22 -15.44 13.99
CA LEU A 519 44.35 -16.34 14.09
C LEU A 519 45.56 -15.62 13.47
N SER A 520 46.47 -15.25 14.35
CA SER A 520 47.83 -14.83 14.02
C SER A 520 48.56 -16.02 13.43
N LEU A 521 48.81 -16.01 12.12
CA LEU A 521 49.83 -16.86 11.52
C LEU A 521 51.19 -16.19 11.75
N VAL A 522 51.88 -16.66 12.79
CA VAL A 522 53.34 -16.56 12.91
C VAL A 522 53.84 -17.99 13.05
N SER A 523 54.34 -18.52 11.93
CA SER A 523 55.42 -19.51 11.79
C SER A 523 55.54 -19.84 10.31
#